data_AF-A0A961ZLM0-F1
#
_entry.id   AF-A0A961ZLM0-F1
#
_cell.length_a   1.000
_cell.length_b   1.000
_cell.length_c   1.000
_cell.angle_alpha   90.00
_cell.angle_beta   90.00
_cell.angle_gamma   90.00
#
_symmetry.space_group_name_H-M   'P 1'
#
loop_
_entity.id
_entity.type
_entity.pdbx_description
1 polymer ?
#
loop_
_entity_poly.entity_id
_entity_poly.type
_entity_poly.pdbx_seq_one_letter_code
_entity_poly.pdbx_strand_id
1 'polypeptide(L)' 'MRLNPPTIVVFLISLVIAVLALVTKLGIFHMPRYLPHQEYWLAIIAYLILMTGTVVRGL' A
#
# COMPACT_ATOMS: atom_id res chain seq x y z
N MET A 1 -16.35 0.78 17.87
CA MET A 1 -15.71 1.25 16.62
C MET A 1 -16.27 0.42 15.47
N ARG A 2 -17.16 1.00 14.65
CA ARG A 2 -17.64 0.33 13.43
C ARG A 2 -16.59 0.54 12.33
N LEU A 3 -15.71 -0.45 12.13
CA LEU A 3 -14.86 -0.46 10.94
C LEU A 3 -15.76 -0.72 9.73
N ASN A 4 -16.05 0.32 8.97
CA ASN A 4 -16.74 0.16 7.69
C ASN A 4 -15.73 -0.30 6.64
N PRO A 5 -16.10 -1.28 5.79
CA PRO A 5 -15.21 -1.76 4.75
C PRO A 5 -14.83 -0.60 3.81
N PRO A 6 -13.55 -0.51 3.40
CA PRO A 6 -13.09 0.52 2.46
C PRO A 6 -13.85 0.40 1.13
N THR A 7 -13.93 1.49 0.35
CA THR A 7 -14.47 1.39 -1.01
C THR A 7 -13.67 0.35 -1.80
N ILE A 8 -14.32 -0.40 -2.69
CA ILE A 8 -13.65 -1.35 -3.59
C ILE A 8 -12.51 -0.65 -4.35
N VAL A 9 -12.71 0.60 -4.75
CA VAL A 9 -11.69 1.42 -5.42
C VAL A 9 -10.45 1.66 -4.54
N VAL A 10 -10.62 2.08 -3.28
CA VAL A 10 -9.50 2.34 -2.37
C VAL A 10 -8.79 1.04 -2.00
N PHE A 11 -9.54 -0.04 -1.80
CA PHE A 11 -8.97 -1.36 -1.58
C PHE A 11 -8.10 -1.79 -2.76
N LEU A 12 -8.60 -1.69 -3.99
CA LEU A 12 -7.84 -2.04 -5.19
C LEU A 12 -6.57 -1.18 -5.37
N ILE A 13 -6.65 0.14 -5.13
CA ILE A 13 -5.48 1.02 -5.21
C ILE A 13 -4.42 0.61 -4.17
N SER A 14 -4.83 0.40 -2.92
CA SER A 14 -3.89 -0.04 -1.87
C SER A 14 -3.28 -1.41 -2.16
N LEU A 15 -4.06 -2.33 -2.73
CA LEU A 15 -3.61 -3.66 -3.11
C LEU A 15 -2.57 -3.60 -4.23
N VAL A 16 -2.79 -2.78 -5.26
CA VAL A 16 -1.82 -2.59 -6.35
C VAL A 16 -0.50 -2.04 -5.82
N ILE A 17 -0.54 -1.03 -4.93
CA ILE A 17 0.68 -0.45 -4.34
C ILE A 17 1.38 -1.49 -3.45
N ALA A 18 0.65 -2.26 -2.65
CA ALA A 18 1.21 -3.33 -1.83
C ALA A 18 1.87 -4.43 -2.66
N VAL A 19 1.26 -4.83 -3.78
CA VAL A 19 1.82 -5.82 -4.71
C VAL A 19 3.08 -5.26 -5.37
N LEU A 20 3.09 -4.00 -5.79
CA LEU A 20 4.30 -3.36 -6.33
C LEU A 20 5.44 -3.35 -5.30
N ALA A 21 5.14 -3.07 -4.03
CA ALA A 21 6.12 -3.14 -2.94
C ALA A 21 6.71 -4.55 -2.74
N LEU A 22 5.86 -5.59 -2.87
CA LEU A 22 6.30 -6.98 -2.78
C LEU A 22 7.18 -7.39 -3.96
N VAL A 23 6.80 -6.99 -5.18
CA VAL A 23 7.54 -7.32 -6.41
C VAL A 23 8.93 -6.67 -6.41
N THR A 24 9.06 -5.44 -5.89
CA THR A 24 10.36 -4.77 -5.73
C THR A 24 11.21 -5.43 -4.63
N LYS A 25 10.61 -5.84 -3.51
CA LYS A 25 11.31 -6.57 -2.42
C LYS A 25 11.77 -7.97 -2.84
N LEU A 26 11.02 -8.65 -3.68
CA LEU A 26 11.35 -9.98 -4.19
C LEU A 26 12.49 -9.96 -5.23
N GLY A 27 12.97 -8.77 -5.63
CA GLY A 27 14.06 -8.63 -6.60
C GLY A 27 13.68 -9.05 -8.03
N ILE A 28 12.37 -9.21 -8.30
CA ILE A 28 11.85 -9.55 -9.64
C ILE A 28 12.13 -8.39 -10.61
N PHE A 29 12.14 -7.16 -10.09
CA PHE A 29 12.62 -5.97 -10.79
C PHE A 29 13.85 -5.41 -10.08
N HIS A 30 14.99 -5.39 -10.78
CA HIS A 30 16.19 -4.72 -10.33
C HIS A 30 15.98 -3.20 -10.41
N MET A 31 15.51 -2.59 -9.30
CA MET A 31 15.38 -1.14 -9.20
C MET A 31 16.76 -0.52 -8.92
N PRO A 32 17.19 0.52 -9.66
CA PRO A 32 18.45 1.20 -9.41
C PRO A 32 18.48 1.75 -7.97
N ARG A 33 19.52 1.38 -7.20
CA ARG A 33 19.61 1.55 -5.76
C ARG A 33 19.97 2.99 -5.34
N TYR A 34 19.17 3.97 -5.76
CA TYR A 34 19.36 5.39 -5.40
C TYR A 34 18.69 5.78 -4.08
N LEU A 35 17.72 5.00 -3.60
CA LEU A 35 17.01 5.25 -2.34
C LEU A 35 17.09 3.99 -1.44
N PRO A 36 17.62 4.08 -0.22
CA PRO A 36 17.61 2.95 0.70
C PRO A 36 16.16 2.58 1.09
N HIS A 37 15.84 1.28 1.03
CA HIS A 37 14.57 0.69 1.48
C HIS A 37 13.30 1.21 0.76
N GLN A 38 13.32 1.40 -0.57
CA GLN A 38 12.14 1.85 -1.33
C GLN A 38 10.90 0.97 -1.13
N GLU A 39 11.10 -0.34 -1.03
CA GLU A 39 10.02 -1.31 -0.78
C GLU A 39 9.29 -1.07 0.55
N TYR A 40 10.01 -0.60 1.57
CA TYR A 40 9.44 -0.28 2.88
C TYR A 40 8.53 0.95 2.80
N TRP A 41 8.98 1.99 2.11
CA TRP A 41 8.19 3.20 1.88
C TRP A 41 6.93 2.93 1.07
N LEU A 42 7.03 2.10 0.03
CA LEU A 42 5.89 1.72 -0.80
C LEU A 42 4.84 0.91 0.00
N ALA A 43 5.30 -0.02 0.85
CA ALA A 43 4.42 -0.78 1.73
C ALA A 43 3.73 0.11 2.79
N ILE A 44 4.45 1.08 3.36
CA ILE A 44 3.87 2.07 4.29
C ILE A 44 2.78 2.89 3.61
N ILE A 45 3.03 3.38 2.40
CA ILE A 45 2.04 4.17 1.66
C ILE A 45 0.79 3.33 1.37
N ALA A 46 0.96 2.06 0.96
CA ALA A 46 -0.17 1.15 0.75
C ALA A 46 -1.00 0.97 2.03
N TYR A 47 -0.33 0.75 3.17
CA TYR A 47 -1.00 0.63 4.46
C TYR A 47 -1.74 1.90 4.85
N LEU A 48 -1.12 3.07 4.69
CA LEU A 48 -1.75 4.36 5.01
C LEU A 48 -2.99 4.60 4.13
N ILE A 49 -2.94 4.29 2.84
CA ILE A 49 -4.10 4.44 1.93
C ILE A 49 -5.24 3.51 2.37
N LEU A 50 -4.93 2.24 2.70
CA LEU A 50 -5.93 1.29 3.20
C LEU A 50 -6.54 1.78 4.53
N MET A 51 -5.70 2.22 5.46
CA MET A 51 -6.09 2.72 6.77
C MET A 51 -6.97 3.97 6.66
N THR A 52 -6.58 4.95 5.85
CA THR A 52 -7.40 6.14 5.59
C THR A 52 -8.73 5.75 4.94
N GLY A 53 -8.72 4.78 4.02
CA GLY A 53 -9.94 4.25 3.40
C GLY A 53 -10.92 3.59 4.37
N THR A 54 -10.42 2.92 5.41
CA THR A 54 -11.26 2.31 6.45
C THR A 54 -11.72 3.31 7.52
N VAL A 55 -10.87 4.28 7.86
CA VAL A 55 -11.15 5.32 8.87
C VAL A 55 -12.12 6.36 8.34
N VAL A 56 -11.93 6.88 7.12
CA VAL A 56 -12.81 7.92 6.52
C VAL A 56 -14.22 7.40 6.25
N ARG A 57 -14.39 6.09 5.99
CA ARG A 57 -15.71 5.46 5.91
C ARG A 57 -16.31 5.10 7.27
N GLY A 58 -15.47 4.97 8.31
CA GLY A 58 -15.87 4.61 9.67
C GLY A 58 -16.26 5.79 10.56
N LEU A 59 -15.85 7.01 10.19
CA LEU A 59 -16.33 8.30 10.69
C LEU A 59 -17.66 8.67 10.04
#